data_AF-A0A7K1V0E0-F1
#
_entry.id   AF-A0A7K1V0E0-F1
#
_cell.length_a   1.000
_cell.length_b   1.000
_cell.length_c   1.000
_cell.angle_alpha   90.00
_cell.angle_beta   90.00
_cell.angle_gamma   90.00
#
_symmetry.space_group_name_H-M   'P 1'
#
loop_
_entity.id
_entity.type
_entity.pdbx_description
1 polymer ?
#
loop_
_entity_poly.entity_id
_entity_poly.type
_entity_poly.pdbx_seq_one_letter_code
_entity_poly.pdbx_strand_id
1 'polypeptide(L)'
;MNRAFSPRHSSDRGIPLVERLETALRLRDDRVRTGLGTEPADRDAAQGAVSEIYRLLGEAPPEFVWVDSPVAAATLLRNDPDESVRGFGKLPPSVIPFRRWPFPQRLTALKFELRHRLGKSIDPRRHAWEPAAGFTKREWPASTLPELVARGVPPVWILELMVREPLRETLRDTMYQPLRAALLGPEDRSVERAGYEQYDTWSATFYDICRSVGLAEYRADDAHHLDQWLILARGTGWWWPGARRCVMAERPTALHVEARPRVLYGQLRLHRAEGPAVEFADGAEVFVRHGTVVREGSKVRAAAS
;
A
#
# COMPACT_ATOMS: atom_id res chain seq x y z
N MET A 1 -22.40 5.32 7.03
CA MET A 1 -22.89 4.01 7.50
C MET A 1 -21.69 3.08 7.65
N ASN A 2 -21.19 2.95 8.89
CA ASN A 2 -20.01 2.16 9.23
C ASN A 2 -20.28 0.65 9.13
N ARG A 3 -19.65 -0.03 8.17
CA ARG A 3 -19.50 -1.50 8.25
C ARG A 3 -18.36 -1.81 9.21
N ALA A 4 -18.71 -2.05 10.47
CA ALA A 4 -17.81 -2.62 11.46
C ALA A 4 -17.22 -3.94 10.94
N PHE A 5 -15.89 -4.03 10.93
CA PHE A 5 -15.17 -5.28 10.71
C PHE A 5 -15.47 -6.22 11.89
N SER A 6 -16.40 -7.16 11.70
CA SER A 6 -16.64 -8.22 12.67
C SER A 6 -15.50 -9.23 12.65
N PRO A 7 -14.98 -9.66 13.81
CA PRO A 7 -13.99 -10.73 13.89
C PRO A 7 -14.70 -12.07 13.68
N ARG A 8 -14.72 -12.57 12.45
CA ARG A 8 -15.16 -13.95 12.19
C ARG A 8 -14.09 -14.92 12.70
N HIS A 9 -14.20 -15.32 13.95
CA HIS A 9 -13.52 -16.51 14.46
C HIS A 9 -14.29 -17.76 14.00
N SER A 10 -13.57 -18.72 13.40
CA SER A 10 -13.94 -20.15 13.34
C SER A 10 -15.25 -20.52 12.62
N SER A 11 -15.38 -20.25 11.31
CA SER A 11 -16.34 -20.95 10.43
C SER A 11 -15.72 -21.59 9.18
N ASP A 12 -14.39 -21.55 9.03
CA ASP A 12 -13.73 -21.84 7.74
C ASP A 12 -13.27 -23.29 7.54
N ARG A 13 -13.58 -24.20 8.50
CA ARG A 13 -13.10 -25.61 8.46
C ARG A 13 -13.76 -26.49 7.39
N GLY A 14 -14.63 -25.92 6.54
CA GLY A 14 -15.32 -26.65 5.46
C GLY A 14 -15.24 -26.01 4.08
N ILE A 15 -14.64 -24.83 3.91
CA ILE A 15 -14.59 -24.17 2.61
C ILE A 15 -13.42 -24.74 1.78
N PRO A 16 -13.66 -25.23 0.55
CA PRO A 16 -12.60 -25.73 -0.33
C PRO A 16 -11.50 -24.69 -0.58
N LEU A 17 -10.25 -25.15 -0.67
CA LEU A 17 -9.08 -24.29 -0.91
C LEU A 17 -9.25 -23.42 -2.17
N VAL A 18 -9.80 -23.97 -3.25
CA VAL A 18 -10.04 -23.23 -4.49
C VAL A 18 -10.97 -22.03 -4.26
N GLU A 19 -12.08 -22.22 -3.54
CA GLU A 19 -13.05 -21.16 -3.26
C GLU A 19 -12.44 -20.05 -2.36
N ARG A 20 -11.58 -20.44 -1.42
CA ARG A 20 -10.81 -19.51 -0.59
C ARG A 20 -9.83 -18.68 -1.43
N LEU A 21 -9.14 -19.32 -2.39
CA LEU A 21 -8.24 -18.62 -3.33
C LEU A 21 -8.99 -17.70 -4.29
N GLU A 22 -10.15 -18.11 -4.81
CA GLU A 22 -11.02 -17.23 -5.61
C GLU A 22 -11.50 -16.02 -4.82
N THR A 23 -11.83 -16.22 -3.54
CA THR A 23 -12.16 -15.11 -2.62
C THR A 23 -10.98 -14.17 -2.45
N ALA A 24 -9.75 -14.68 -2.38
CA ALA A 24 -8.55 -13.85 -2.32
C ALA A 24 -8.39 -12.98 -3.58
N LEU A 25 -8.70 -13.51 -4.77
CA LEU A 25 -8.67 -12.74 -6.02
C LEU A 25 -9.74 -11.64 -6.05
N ARG A 26 -10.96 -11.92 -5.57
CA ARG A 26 -12.02 -10.90 -5.44
C ARG A 26 -11.61 -9.79 -4.48
N LEU A 27 -11.09 -10.18 -3.31
CA LEU A 27 -10.61 -9.21 -2.33
C LEU A 27 -9.46 -8.38 -2.89
N ARG A 28 -8.51 -8.96 -3.64
CA ARG A 28 -7.47 -8.19 -4.34
C ARG A 28 -8.06 -7.05 -5.17
N ASP A 29 -9.08 -7.35 -5.98
CA ASP A 29 -9.70 -6.37 -6.88
C ASP A 29 -10.47 -5.30 -6.09
N ASP A 30 -11.17 -5.68 -5.02
CA ASP A 30 -11.83 -4.74 -4.10
C ASP A 30 -10.86 -3.77 -3.45
N ARG A 31 -9.64 -4.24 -3.18
CA ARG A 31 -8.60 -3.46 -2.53
C ARG A 31 -7.90 -2.53 -3.50
N VAL A 32 -7.72 -2.95 -4.74
CA VAL A 32 -7.32 -2.04 -5.82
C VAL A 32 -8.36 -0.93 -5.95
N ARG A 33 -9.65 -1.25 -6.04
CA ARG A 33 -10.73 -0.23 -6.11
C ARG A 33 -10.74 0.73 -4.92
N THR A 34 -10.51 0.21 -3.71
CA THR A 34 -10.35 1.04 -2.51
C THR A 34 -9.20 2.05 -2.67
N GLY A 35 -8.02 1.58 -3.10
CA GLY A 35 -6.86 2.43 -3.29
C GLY A 35 -7.04 3.48 -4.39
N LEU A 36 -7.88 3.21 -5.40
CA LEU A 36 -8.20 4.16 -6.47
C LEU A 36 -9.33 5.14 -6.13
N GLY A 37 -9.94 5.03 -4.94
CA GLY A 37 -11.04 5.92 -4.56
C GLY A 37 -10.58 7.38 -4.43
N THR A 38 -11.49 8.28 -4.77
CA THR A 38 -11.30 9.75 -4.77
C THR A 38 -12.27 10.46 -3.82
N GLU A 39 -13.00 9.70 -3.01
CA GLU A 39 -13.84 10.25 -1.95
C GLU A 39 -12.97 10.99 -0.91
N PRO A 40 -13.48 12.05 -0.27
CA PRO A 40 -12.76 12.78 0.78
C PRO A 40 -12.18 11.85 1.86
N ALA A 41 -11.09 12.28 2.50
CA ALA A 41 -10.50 11.51 3.60
C ALA A 41 -11.50 11.37 4.76
N ASP A 42 -11.56 10.16 5.33
CA ASP A 42 -12.18 9.94 6.65
C ASP A 42 -11.18 10.38 7.72
N ARG A 43 -11.19 11.69 8.00
CA ARG A 43 -10.22 12.32 8.90
C ARG A 43 -10.26 11.72 10.30
N ASP A 44 -11.45 11.43 10.83
CA ASP A 44 -11.60 10.88 12.18
C ASP A 44 -11.03 9.47 12.28
N ALA A 45 -11.35 8.60 11.31
CA ALA A 45 -10.80 7.25 11.28
C ALA A 45 -9.27 7.26 11.10
N ALA A 46 -8.75 8.13 10.23
CA ALA A 46 -7.32 8.26 10.00
C ALA A 46 -6.57 8.77 11.24
N GLN A 47 -7.08 9.80 11.91
CA GLN A 47 -6.50 10.32 13.15
C GLN A 47 -6.54 9.30 14.28
N GLY A 48 -7.64 8.55 14.42
CA GLY A 48 -7.76 7.46 15.39
C GLY A 48 -6.71 6.37 15.14
N ALA A 49 -6.53 5.95 13.90
CA ALA A 49 -5.55 4.92 13.55
C ALA A 49 -4.09 5.39 13.74
N VAL A 50 -3.76 6.63 13.37
CA VAL A 50 -2.44 7.21 13.66
C VAL A 50 -2.20 7.29 15.16
N SER A 51 -3.16 7.79 15.93
CA SER A 51 -3.06 7.88 17.40
C SER A 51 -2.79 6.52 18.02
N GLU A 52 -3.45 5.47 17.52
CA GLU A 52 -3.26 4.11 17.99
C GLU A 52 -1.87 3.56 17.61
N ILE A 53 -1.37 3.85 16.42
CA ILE A 53 0.01 3.50 16.02
C ILE A 53 1.04 4.20 16.92
N TYR A 54 0.81 5.47 17.28
CA TYR A 54 1.67 6.20 18.23
C TYR A 54 1.62 5.56 19.62
N ARG A 55 0.43 5.19 20.09
CA ARG A 55 0.25 4.47 21.36
C ARG A 55 1.01 3.13 21.38
N LEU A 56 0.98 2.37 20.28
CA LEU A 56 1.76 1.13 20.12
C LEU A 56 3.27 1.37 20.17
N LEU A 57 3.73 2.58 19.83
CA LEU A 57 5.13 3.00 19.96
C LEU A 57 5.48 3.54 21.36
N GLY A 58 4.49 3.68 22.25
CA GLY A 58 4.63 4.32 23.56
C GLY A 58 4.66 5.84 23.50
N GLU A 59 4.11 6.44 22.44
CA GLU A 59 4.05 7.88 22.23
C GLU A 59 2.65 8.45 22.48
N ALA A 60 2.59 9.73 22.83
CA ALA A 60 1.35 10.48 22.86
C ALA A 60 0.83 10.71 21.42
N PRO A 61 -0.50 10.88 21.22
CA PRO A 61 -1.03 11.24 19.91
C PRO A 61 -0.42 12.56 19.41
N PRO A 62 -0.10 12.68 18.11
CA PRO A 62 0.46 13.90 17.55
C PRO A 62 -0.62 14.97 17.37
N GLU A 63 -0.19 16.22 17.18
CA GLU A 63 -1.01 17.26 16.56
C GLU A 63 -1.27 16.88 15.09
N PHE A 64 -2.54 16.86 14.67
CA PHE A 64 -2.90 16.58 13.29
C PHE A 64 -3.04 17.86 12.47
N VAL A 65 -2.35 17.89 11.32
CA VAL A 65 -2.47 18.98 10.36
C VAL A 65 -2.95 18.43 9.03
N TRP A 66 -4.09 18.92 8.56
CA TRP A 66 -4.63 18.54 7.26
C TRP A 66 -4.31 19.58 6.20
N VAL A 67 -3.90 19.11 5.03
CA VAL A 67 -3.64 19.91 3.84
C VAL A 67 -4.32 19.28 2.62
N ASP A 68 -4.55 20.07 1.59
CA ASP A 68 -5.36 19.66 0.43
C ASP A 68 -4.61 18.75 -0.55
N SER A 69 -3.27 18.74 -0.53
CA SER A 69 -2.46 17.89 -1.42
C SER A 69 -1.09 17.53 -0.85
N PRO A 70 -0.41 16.52 -1.43
CA PRO A 70 1.00 16.24 -1.13
C PRO A 70 1.96 17.39 -1.44
N VAL A 71 1.64 18.27 -2.38
CA VAL A 71 2.46 19.45 -2.71
C VAL A 71 2.35 20.51 -1.61
N ALA A 72 1.14 20.72 -1.10
CA ALA A 72 0.90 21.56 0.07
C ALA A 72 1.63 21.01 1.31
N ALA A 73 1.55 19.69 1.54
CA ALA A 73 2.29 19.02 2.61
C ALA A 73 3.81 19.25 2.49
N ALA A 74 4.37 19.06 1.29
CA ALA A 74 5.79 19.25 1.04
C ALA A 74 6.25 20.70 1.34
N THR A 75 5.42 21.67 0.97
CA THR A 75 5.69 23.10 1.21
C THR A 75 5.66 23.44 2.70
N LEU A 76 4.70 22.90 3.44
CA LEU A 76 4.64 23.02 4.89
C LEU A 76 5.87 22.38 5.54
N LEU A 77 6.19 21.15 5.15
CA LEU A 77 7.25 20.34 5.74
C LEU A 77 8.64 20.93 5.48
N ARG A 78 8.89 21.57 4.33
CA ARG A 78 10.16 22.28 4.06
C ARG A 78 10.49 23.36 5.09
N ASN A 79 9.47 23.98 5.67
CA ASN A 79 9.61 25.09 6.61
C ASN A 79 9.25 24.72 8.05
N ASP A 80 8.92 23.46 8.32
CA ASP A 80 8.49 23.01 9.66
C ASP A 80 9.63 23.16 10.69
N PRO A 81 9.41 23.58 11.94
CA PRO A 81 10.46 23.58 12.95
C PRO A 81 10.77 22.19 13.52
N ASP A 82 9.84 21.23 13.42
CA ASP A 82 10.05 19.85 13.88
C ASP A 82 10.88 19.07 12.85
N GLU A 83 12.15 18.79 13.16
CA GLU A 83 12.99 18.01 12.24
C GLU A 83 12.55 16.54 12.12
N SER A 84 11.77 16.03 13.09
CA SER A 84 11.34 14.63 13.08
C SER A 84 10.33 14.32 11.97
N VAL A 85 9.59 15.30 11.45
CA VAL A 85 8.75 15.10 10.26
C VAL A 85 9.55 14.98 8.96
N ARG A 86 10.84 15.34 8.96
CA ARG A 86 11.71 15.36 7.76
C ARG A 86 12.74 14.23 7.69
N GLY A 87 12.76 13.29 8.64
CA GLY A 87 13.85 12.33 8.80
C GLY A 87 13.50 10.87 8.48
N PHE A 88 14.28 10.25 7.61
CA PHE A 88 14.40 8.81 7.34
C PHE A 88 15.89 8.48 7.12
N GLY A 89 16.59 8.21 8.22
CA GLY A 89 17.97 7.74 8.17
C GLY A 89 18.10 6.22 8.08
N LYS A 90 19.34 5.73 7.93
CA LYS A 90 19.67 4.32 8.23
C LYS A 90 19.19 3.99 9.64
N LEU A 91 18.70 2.77 9.86
CA LEU A 91 18.34 2.31 11.20
C LEU A 91 19.57 2.48 12.13
N PRO A 92 19.40 3.04 13.34
CA PRO A 92 20.50 3.21 14.27
C PRO A 92 21.15 1.85 14.61
N PRO A 93 22.46 1.83 14.94
CA PRO A 93 23.11 0.61 15.40
C PRO A 93 22.36 -0.04 16.57
N SER A 94 22.34 -1.37 16.60
CA SER A 94 21.62 -2.16 17.62
C SER A 94 22.08 -1.90 19.06
N VAL A 95 23.28 -1.35 19.25
CA VAL A 95 23.81 -0.95 20.57
C VAL A 95 23.04 0.22 21.19
N ILE A 96 22.34 1.02 20.38
CA ILE A 96 21.49 2.09 20.88
C ILE A 96 20.14 1.46 21.28
N PRO A 97 19.69 1.60 22.53
CA PRO A 97 18.40 1.08 22.95
C PRO A 97 17.27 1.63 22.07
N PHE A 98 16.32 0.78 21.67
CA PHE A 98 15.22 1.15 20.77
C PHE A 98 14.52 2.46 21.19
N ARG A 99 14.21 2.63 22.49
CA ARG A 99 13.60 3.84 23.06
C ARG A 99 14.38 5.16 22.83
N ARG A 100 15.67 5.08 22.51
CA ARG A 100 16.53 6.24 22.22
C ARG A 100 16.68 6.49 20.72
N TRP A 101 16.09 5.66 19.86
CA TRP A 101 16.10 5.90 18.43
C TRP A 101 15.21 7.09 18.09
N PRO A 102 15.55 7.89 17.06
CA PRO A 102 14.67 8.96 16.63
C PRO A 102 13.33 8.38 16.16
N PHE A 103 12.27 9.17 16.38
CA PHE A 103 10.88 8.73 16.20
C PHE A 103 10.62 8.08 14.83
N PRO A 104 11.05 8.65 13.68
CA PRO A 104 10.75 8.07 12.38
C PRO A 104 11.35 6.68 12.15
N GLN A 105 12.55 6.43 12.69
CA GLN A 105 13.21 5.13 12.61
C GLN A 105 12.50 4.09 13.50
N ARG A 106 12.00 4.50 14.67
CA ARG A 106 11.17 3.63 15.52
C ARG A 106 9.85 3.27 14.85
N LEU A 107 9.17 4.25 14.25
CA LEU A 107 7.93 4.01 13.51
C LEU A 107 8.16 3.09 12.30
N THR A 108 9.26 3.32 11.56
CA THR A 108 9.66 2.46 10.43
C THR A 108 9.94 1.03 10.88
N ALA A 109 10.66 0.88 11.99
CA ALA A 109 10.93 -0.43 12.60
C ALA A 109 9.62 -1.10 13.05
N LEU A 110 8.69 -0.36 13.68
CA LEU A 110 7.39 -0.87 14.09
C LEU A 110 6.61 -1.46 12.90
N LYS A 111 6.53 -0.73 11.78
CA LYS A 111 5.91 -1.20 10.51
C LYS A 111 6.64 -2.41 9.94
N PHE A 112 7.98 -2.40 9.91
CA PHE A 112 8.79 -3.50 9.39
C PHE A 112 8.63 -4.78 10.23
N GLU A 113 8.70 -4.67 11.55
CA GLU A 113 8.56 -5.78 12.48
C GLU A 113 7.17 -6.42 12.42
N LEU A 114 6.11 -5.61 12.28
CA LEU A 114 4.76 -6.14 11.99
C LEU A 114 4.80 -6.97 10.71
N ARG A 115 5.27 -6.40 9.59
CA ARG A 115 5.33 -7.12 8.30
C ARG A 115 6.16 -8.39 8.41
N HIS A 116 7.27 -8.37 9.16
CA HIS A 116 8.10 -9.55 9.38
C HIS A 116 7.32 -10.64 10.13
N ARG A 117 6.62 -10.30 11.23
CA ARG A 117 5.82 -11.27 11.99
C ARG A 117 4.66 -11.83 11.18
N LEU A 118 3.90 -10.98 10.48
CA LEU A 118 2.78 -11.38 9.61
C LEU A 118 3.24 -12.26 8.44
N GLY A 119 4.44 -11.99 7.90
CA GLY A 119 5.00 -12.74 6.79
C GLY A 119 5.53 -14.13 7.14
N LYS A 120 5.76 -14.46 8.42
CA LYS A 120 6.38 -15.74 8.81
C LYS A 120 5.63 -16.97 8.32
N SER A 121 4.30 -16.93 8.25
CA SER A 121 3.44 -18.05 7.85
C SER A 121 3.10 -18.08 6.36
N ILE A 122 3.44 -17.02 5.61
CA ILE A 122 3.04 -16.87 4.19
C ILE A 122 4.19 -16.46 3.27
N ASP A 123 5.44 -16.61 3.73
CA ASP A 123 6.62 -16.35 2.93
C ASP A 123 6.88 -17.52 1.97
N PRO A 124 6.71 -17.35 0.64
CA PRO A 124 6.90 -18.43 -0.32
C PRO A 124 8.34 -18.99 -0.28
N ARG A 125 9.34 -18.22 0.19
CA ARG A 125 10.72 -18.70 0.33
C ARG A 125 10.88 -19.74 1.44
N ARG A 126 9.95 -19.79 2.40
CA ARG A 126 9.89 -20.81 3.44
C ARG A 126 9.17 -22.08 2.98
N HIS A 127 8.49 -22.01 1.83
CA HIS A 127 7.79 -23.10 1.18
C HIS A 127 8.50 -23.43 -0.13
N ALA A 128 9.69 -23.99 -0.01
CA ALA A 128 10.45 -24.48 -1.16
C ALA A 128 9.56 -25.44 -1.96
N TRP A 129 9.36 -25.11 -3.23
CA TRP A 129 8.57 -25.89 -4.15
C TRP A 129 9.31 -25.91 -5.48
N GLU A 130 9.61 -27.13 -5.92
CA GLU A 130 10.20 -27.36 -7.23
C GLU A 130 9.08 -27.77 -8.19
N PRO A 131 8.81 -26.96 -9.23
CA PRO A 131 7.83 -27.35 -10.23
C PRO A 131 8.24 -28.65 -10.91
N ALA A 132 7.24 -29.44 -11.34
CA ALA A 132 7.47 -30.56 -12.24
C ALA A 132 8.20 -30.08 -13.51
N ALA A 133 9.04 -30.94 -14.09
CA ALA A 133 9.78 -30.62 -15.31
C ALA A 133 8.84 -30.11 -16.42
N GLY A 134 9.15 -28.93 -16.97
CA GLY A 134 8.31 -28.25 -17.97
C GLY A 134 7.32 -27.24 -17.40
N PHE A 135 6.89 -27.38 -16.14
CA PHE A 135 5.90 -26.48 -15.53
C PHE A 135 6.54 -25.18 -15.02
N THR A 136 6.59 -24.15 -15.87
CA THR A 136 7.21 -22.86 -15.49
C THR A 136 6.17 -21.81 -15.12
N LYS A 137 6.58 -20.75 -14.39
CA LYS A 137 5.72 -19.58 -14.09
C LYS A 137 5.08 -18.95 -15.35
N ARG A 138 5.64 -19.20 -16.55
CA ARG A 138 5.11 -18.71 -17.83
C ARG A 138 3.83 -19.43 -18.28
N GLU A 139 3.53 -20.61 -17.74
CA GLU A 139 2.35 -21.42 -18.11
C GLU A 139 1.15 -21.18 -17.19
N TRP A 140 1.37 -20.50 -16.07
CA TRP A 140 0.33 -20.11 -15.11
C TRP A 140 -0.81 -19.28 -15.72
N PRO A 141 -0.57 -18.36 -16.68
CA PRO A 141 -1.64 -17.62 -17.37
C PRO A 141 -2.69 -18.50 -18.04
N ALA A 142 -2.32 -19.71 -18.43
CA ALA A 142 -3.19 -20.66 -19.11
C ALA A 142 -3.83 -21.68 -18.15
N SER A 143 -3.49 -21.65 -16.86
CA SER A 143 -3.98 -22.60 -15.86
C SER A 143 -5.08 -21.99 -15.01
N THR A 144 -6.15 -22.74 -14.74
CA THR A 144 -7.18 -22.36 -13.77
C THR A 144 -6.72 -22.64 -12.33
N LEU A 145 -7.36 -22.00 -11.32
CA LEU A 145 -7.07 -22.29 -9.91
C LEU A 145 -7.23 -23.79 -9.54
N PRO A 146 -8.31 -24.49 -9.95
CA PRO A 146 -8.42 -25.93 -9.74
C PRO A 146 -7.24 -26.72 -10.29
N GLU A 147 -6.76 -26.37 -11.49
CA GLU A 147 -5.63 -27.04 -12.12
C GLU A 147 -4.31 -26.79 -11.38
N LEU A 148 -4.05 -25.56 -10.95
CA LEU A 148 -2.86 -25.22 -10.16
C LEU A 148 -2.84 -26.00 -8.85
N VAL A 149 -3.98 -26.07 -8.16
CA VAL A 149 -4.13 -26.85 -6.92
C VAL A 149 -3.97 -28.35 -7.18
N ALA A 150 -4.56 -28.89 -8.25
CA ALA A 150 -4.43 -30.30 -8.62
C ALA A 150 -2.98 -30.69 -8.99
N ARG A 151 -2.21 -29.75 -9.55
CA ARG A 151 -0.76 -29.90 -9.82
C ARG A 151 0.12 -29.74 -8.57
N GLY A 152 -0.47 -29.54 -7.39
CA GLY A 152 0.25 -29.43 -6.13
C GLY A 152 0.98 -28.09 -5.94
N VAL A 153 0.57 -27.03 -6.63
CA VAL A 153 1.13 -25.70 -6.43
C VAL A 153 0.75 -25.19 -5.03
N PRO A 154 1.72 -24.78 -4.18
CA PRO A 154 1.41 -24.31 -2.84
C PRO A 154 0.55 -23.03 -2.87
N PRO A 155 -0.47 -22.90 -2.00
CA PRO A 155 -1.33 -21.71 -1.94
C PRO A 155 -0.57 -20.40 -1.78
N VAL A 156 0.53 -20.42 -1.04
CA VAL A 156 1.40 -19.24 -0.83
C VAL A 156 2.01 -18.72 -2.13
N TRP A 157 2.32 -19.61 -3.09
CA TRP A 157 2.82 -19.21 -4.40
C TRP A 157 1.72 -18.63 -5.29
N ILE A 158 0.51 -19.20 -5.21
CA ILE A 158 -0.69 -18.66 -5.87
C ILE A 158 -0.97 -17.25 -5.35
N LEU A 159 -0.97 -17.05 -4.03
CA LEU A 159 -1.16 -15.75 -3.42
C LEU A 159 -0.05 -14.74 -3.76
N GLU A 160 1.22 -15.17 -3.78
CA GLU A 160 2.33 -14.29 -4.15
C GLU A 160 2.14 -13.75 -5.57
N LEU A 161 1.91 -14.63 -6.55
CA LEU A 161 1.86 -14.26 -7.97
C LEU A 161 0.53 -13.63 -8.37
N MET A 162 -0.59 -14.13 -7.83
CA MET A 162 -1.92 -13.68 -8.25
C MET A 162 -2.52 -12.58 -7.36
N VAL A 163 -1.99 -12.36 -6.15
CA VAL A 163 -2.52 -11.34 -5.23
C VAL A 163 -1.46 -10.30 -4.87
N ARG A 164 -0.32 -10.73 -4.31
CA ARG A 164 0.68 -9.82 -3.76
C ARG A 164 1.37 -9.01 -4.84
N GLU A 165 1.87 -9.66 -5.89
CA GLU A 165 2.55 -9.00 -7.01
C GLU A 165 1.62 -8.01 -7.72
N PRO A 166 0.37 -8.36 -8.09
CA PRO A 166 -0.55 -7.40 -8.71
C PRO A 166 -0.91 -6.21 -7.82
N LEU A 167 -1.10 -6.42 -6.50
CA LEU A 167 -1.34 -5.33 -5.55
C LEU A 167 -0.13 -4.38 -5.49
N ARG A 168 1.07 -4.93 -5.37
CA ARG A 168 2.31 -4.14 -5.35
C ARG A 168 2.49 -3.38 -6.65
N GLU A 169 2.38 -4.07 -7.79
CA GLU A 169 2.62 -3.47 -9.09
C GLU A 169 1.62 -2.37 -9.44
N THR A 170 0.36 -2.53 -9.02
CA THR A 170 -0.67 -1.51 -9.24
C THR A 170 -0.51 -0.38 -8.24
N LEU A 171 -0.64 -0.65 -6.94
CA LEU A 171 -0.71 0.43 -5.95
C LEU A 171 0.65 1.10 -5.74
N ARG A 172 1.72 0.33 -5.58
CA ARG A 172 3.05 0.90 -5.33
C ARG A 172 3.73 1.38 -6.61
N ASP A 173 3.85 0.51 -7.60
CA ASP A 173 4.78 0.75 -8.70
C ASP A 173 4.18 1.66 -9.80
N THR A 174 2.85 1.68 -9.98
CA THR A 174 2.21 2.56 -10.98
C THR A 174 1.38 3.71 -10.44
N MET A 175 1.00 3.68 -9.17
CA MET A 175 0.35 4.82 -8.51
C MET A 175 1.35 5.59 -7.65
N TYR A 176 1.81 5.00 -6.53
CA TYR A 176 2.65 5.72 -5.56
C TYR A 176 3.95 6.26 -6.17
N GLN A 177 4.78 5.40 -6.77
CA GLN A 177 6.12 5.82 -7.21
C GLN A 177 6.09 6.94 -8.24
N PRO A 178 5.26 6.89 -9.31
CA PRO A 178 5.15 7.99 -10.26
C PRO A 178 4.59 9.27 -9.63
N LEU A 179 3.55 9.18 -8.80
CA LEU A 179 2.98 10.37 -8.12
C LEU A 179 4.00 11.03 -7.20
N ARG A 180 4.79 10.22 -6.48
CA ARG A 180 5.86 10.72 -5.62
C ARG A 180 6.93 11.42 -6.43
N ALA A 181 7.35 10.84 -7.54
CA ALA A 181 8.33 11.47 -8.41
C ALA A 181 7.81 12.79 -8.99
N ALA A 182 6.52 12.86 -9.36
CA ALA A 182 5.90 14.04 -9.94
C ALA A 182 5.64 15.17 -8.93
N LEU A 183 5.07 14.86 -7.77
CA LEU A 183 4.61 15.84 -6.78
C LEU A 183 5.72 16.29 -5.82
N LEU A 184 6.64 15.38 -5.47
CA LEU A 184 7.70 15.64 -4.48
C LEU A 184 9.10 15.69 -5.09
N GLY A 185 9.25 15.37 -6.38
CA GLY A 185 10.54 15.32 -7.05
C GLY A 185 11.39 14.07 -6.72
N PRO A 186 12.41 13.78 -7.55
CA PRO A 186 13.34 12.67 -7.32
C PRO A 186 14.34 12.94 -6.19
N GLU A 187 14.62 14.21 -5.86
CA GLU A 187 15.74 14.63 -5.00
C GLU A 187 15.37 15.45 -3.77
N ASP A 188 14.09 15.78 -3.55
CA ASP A 188 13.71 16.49 -2.33
C ASP A 188 13.76 15.56 -1.11
N ARG A 189 14.96 15.43 -0.54
CA ARG A 189 15.22 14.76 0.74
C ARG A 189 14.74 15.60 1.94
N SER A 190 14.32 16.85 1.74
CA SER A 190 13.78 17.64 2.86
C SER A 190 12.36 17.21 3.23
N VAL A 191 11.65 16.55 2.30
CA VAL A 191 10.35 15.91 2.53
C VAL A 191 10.54 14.40 2.35
N GLU A 192 11.39 13.82 3.20
CA GLU A 192 11.77 12.42 3.10
C GLU A 192 10.54 11.48 3.18
N ARG A 193 10.62 10.41 2.36
CA ARG A 193 9.65 9.34 2.08
C ARG A 193 8.33 9.42 2.86
N ALA A 194 7.29 9.93 2.19
CA ALA A 194 5.88 9.75 2.55
C ALA A 194 5.43 8.26 2.51
N GLY A 195 6.28 7.29 2.87
CA GLY A 195 6.09 5.82 2.78
C GLY A 195 5.06 5.28 3.76
N TYR A 196 3.94 5.98 3.82
CA TYR A 196 2.88 6.08 4.78
C TYR A 196 1.76 6.79 4.01
N GLU A 197 1.16 6.09 3.04
CA GLU A 197 0.07 6.62 2.22
C GLU A 197 -0.82 5.48 1.73
N GLN A 198 -1.99 5.79 1.16
CA GLN A 198 -2.99 4.79 0.75
C GLN A 198 -2.44 3.68 -0.16
N TYR A 199 -1.58 3.98 -1.13
CA TYR A 199 -1.05 3.02 -2.09
C TYR A 199 0.19 2.23 -1.57
N ASP A 200 1.01 2.78 -0.67
CA ASP A 200 2.17 2.10 -0.03
C ASP A 200 1.72 1.10 1.04
N THR A 201 0.43 1.12 1.38
CA THR A 201 -0.19 0.20 2.34
C THR A 201 -0.66 -1.11 1.68
N TRP A 202 -0.37 -1.34 0.39
CA TRP A 202 -0.65 -2.58 -0.36
C TRP A 202 -0.26 -3.86 0.40
N SER A 203 0.86 -3.82 1.14
CA SER A 203 1.34 -4.95 1.92
C SER A 203 0.42 -5.32 3.10
N ALA A 204 -0.19 -4.34 3.78
CA ALA A 204 -1.12 -4.59 4.89
C ALA A 204 -2.37 -5.28 4.34
N THR A 205 -2.85 -4.78 3.21
CA THR A 205 -3.97 -5.38 2.50
C THR A 205 -3.72 -6.82 2.07
N PHE A 206 -2.50 -7.17 1.62
CA PHE A 206 -2.14 -8.56 1.33
C PHE A 206 -2.27 -9.45 2.57
N TYR A 207 -1.73 -9.02 3.72
CA TYR A 207 -1.86 -9.78 4.97
C TYR A 207 -3.31 -9.92 5.42
N ASP A 208 -4.12 -8.87 5.25
CA ASP A 208 -5.55 -8.93 5.54
C ASP A 208 -6.29 -9.92 4.64
N ILE A 209 -5.94 -10.01 3.35
CA ILE A 209 -6.51 -11.01 2.45
C ILE A 209 -6.15 -12.41 2.94
N CYS A 210 -4.88 -12.68 3.25
CA CYS A 210 -4.43 -13.98 3.77
C CYS A 210 -5.20 -14.38 5.04
N ARG A 211 -5.40 -13.43 5.97
CA ARG A 211 -6.22 -13.62 7.17
C ARG A 211 -7.68 -13.87 6.84
N SER A 212 -8.26 -13.10 5.92
CA SER A 212 -9.68 -13.14 5.57
C SER A 212 -10.09 -14.45 4.91
N VAL A 213 -9.17 -15.09 4.18
CA VAL A 213 -9.40 -16.39 3.54
C VAL A 213 -8.85 -17.55 4.36
N GLY A 214 -8.49 -17.33 5.63
CA GLY A 214 -8.03 -18.37 6.57
C GLY A 214 -6.67 -18.98 6.24
N LEU A 215 -5.88 -18.38 5.35
CA LEU A 215 -4.54 -18.87 4.97
C LEU A 215 -3.44 -18.34 5.90
N ALA A 216 -3.80 -17.41 6.79
CA ALA A 216 -2.95 -16.98 7.90
C ALA A 216 -3.80 -16.69 9.13
N GLU A 217 -3.27 -16.99 10.30
CA GLU A 217 -3.81 -16.55 11.59
C GLU A 217 -2.76 -15.67 12.27
N TYR A 218 -3.21 -14.56 12.86
CA TYR A 218 -2.33 -13.59 13.52
C TYR A 218 -2.68 -13.48 15.00
N ARG A 219 -1.67 -13.19 15.82
CA ARG A 219 -1.87 -12.86 17.24
C ARG A 219 -2.80 -11.64 17.33
N ALA A 220 -3.59 -11.57 18.39
CA ALA A 220 -4.53 -10.47 18.60
C ALA A 220 -3.86 -9.08 18.45
N ASP A 221 -2.69 -8.89 19.06
CA ASP A 221 -1.93 -7.63 18.96
C ASP A 221 -1.46 -7.31 17.53
N ASP A 222 -1.02 -8.33 16.79
CA ASP A 222 -0.58 -8.16 15.39
C ASP A 222 -1.77 -7.90 14.46
N ALA A 223 -2.91 -8.54 14.71
CA ALA A 223 -4.16 -8.31 14.00
C ALA A 223 -4.67 -6.87 14.24
N HIS A 224 -4.69 -6.42 15.50
CA HIS A 224 -5.10 -5.07 15.87
C HIS A 224 -4.19 -4.00 15.25
N HIS A 225 -2.88 -4.22 15.27
CA HIS A 225 -1.92 -3.33 14.63
C HIS A 225 -2.10 -3.32 13.10
N LEU A 226 -2.31 -4.48 12.47
CA LEU A 226 -2.64 -4.57 11.05
C LEU A 226 -3.90 -3.77 10.70
N ASP A 227 -4.93 -3.82 11.55
CA ASP A 227 -6.19 -3.12 11.34
C ASP A 227 -5.99 -1.59 11.29
N GLN A 228 -5.06 -1.03 12.09
CA GLN A 228 -4.73 0.40 12.02
C GLN A 228 -4.17 0.80 10.64
N TRP A 229 -3.30 -0.04 10.06
CA TRP A 229 -2.79 0.19 8.71
C TRP A 229 -3.89 0.08 7.66
N LEU A 230 -4.84 -0.84 7.81
CA LEU A 230 -5.98 -0.99 6.90
C LEU A 230 -6.94 0.22 6.96
N ILE A 231 -7.15 0.77 8.15
CA ILE A 231 -7.93 2.01 8.33
C ILE A 231 -7.24 3.16 7.58
N LEU A 232 -5.91 3.33 7.74
CA LEU A 232 -5.17 4.37 7.03
C LEU A 232 -5.17 4.20 5.52
N ALA A 233 -5.04 2.97 5.03
CA ALA A 233 -5.12 2.66 3.60
C ALA A 233 -6.45 3.08 2.96
N ARG A 234 -7.52 3.19 3.76
CA ARG A 234 -8.87 3.53 3.33
C ARG A 234 -9.22 4.99 3.59
N GLY A 235 -8.72 5.55 4.69
CA GLY A 235 -9.22 6.78 5.28
C GLY A 235 -8.43 8.03 4.95
N THR A 236 -7.21 7.94 4.41
CA THR A 236 -6.40 9.13 4.12
C THR A 236 -5.63 8.99 2.81
N GLY A 237 -5.22 10.13 2.24
CA GLY A 237 -4.27 10.16 1.14
C GLY A 237 -2.85 9.87 1.66
N TRP A 238 -2.04 10.90 1.77
CA TRP A 238 -0.63 10.79 2.16
C TRP A 238 -0.47 11.29 3.59
N TRP A 239 0.49 10.74 4.34
CA TRP A 239 0.80 11.25 5.67
C TRP A 239 2.29 11.23 5.99
N TRP A 240 2.69 12.20 6.80
CA TRP A 240 4.06 12.44 7.26
C TRP A 240 4.07 12.48 8.78
N PRO A 241 4.37 11.35 9.42
CA PRO A 241 4.42 11.26 10.86
C PRO A 241 5.70 11.86 11.42
N GLY A 242 5.56 12.79 12.37
CA GLY A 242 6.63 13.28 13.23
C GLY A 242 6.33 13.03 14.70
N ALA A 243 7.32 13.27 15.55
CA ALA A 243 7.22 13.04 16.99
C ALA A 243 6.15 13.91 17.64
N ARG A 244 5.95 15.15 17.17
CA ARG A 244 4.96 16.07 17.73
C ARG A 244 3.74 16.30 16.85
N ARG A 245 3.94 16.32 15.53
CA ARG A 245 2.86 16.55 14.57
C ARG A 245 2.83 15.47 13.49
N CYS A 246 1.65 15.21 12.95
CA CYS A 246 1.44 14.38 11.78
C CYS A 246 0.74 15.22 10.72
N VAL A 247 1.42 15.45 9.59
CA VAL A 247 0.83 16.14 8.44
C VAL A 247 0.09 15.10 7.60
N MET A 248 -1.17 15.36 7.28
CA MET A 248 -2.08 14.49 6.54
C MET A 248 -2.54 15.24 5.29
N ALA A 249 -2.50 14.60 4.13
CA ALA A 249 -3.05 15.14 2.89
C ALA A 249 -4.39 14.49 2.57
N GLU A 250 -5.31 15.31 2.07
CA GLU A 250 -6.53 14.85 1.42
C GLU A 250 -6.24 13.88 0.26
N ARG A 251 -7.29 13.15 -0.13
CA ARG A 251 -7.24 12.24 -1.28
C ARG A 251 -7.39 13.04 -2.58
N PRO A 252 -6.88 12.52 -3.71
CA PRO A 252 -7.16 13.11 -5.01
C PRO A 252 -8.66 13.21 -5.24
N THR A 253 -9.11 14.28 -5.89
CA THR A 253 -10.50 14.48 -6.31
C THR A 253 -10.82 13.73 -7.60
N ALA A 254 -9.80 13.50 -8.44
CA ALA A 254 -9.89 12.65 -9.62
C ALA A 254 -8.64 11.77 -9.77
N LEU A 255 -8.84 10.55 -10.27
CA LEU A 255 -7.77 9.61 -10.56
C LEU A 255 -8.17 8.74 -11.76
N HIS A 256 -7.33 8.73 -12.79
CA HIS A 256 -7.57 8.03 -14.04
C HIS A 256 -6.51 6.96 -14.31
N VAL A 257 -6.97 5.79 -14.71
CA VAL A 257 -6.15 4.59 -14.95
C VAL A 257 -6.51 3.91 -16.25
N GLU A 258 -5.60 3.07 -16.72
CA GLU A 258 -5.87 2.08 -17.77
C GLU A 258 -5.32 0.70 -17.37
N ALA A 259 -5.78 -0.33 -18.06
CA ALA A 259 -5.19 -1.67 -17.97
C ALA A 259 -3.76 -1.66 -18.49
N ARG A 260 -2.82 -2.28 -17.75
CA ARG A 260 -1.48 -2.47 -18.28
C ARG A 260 -1.49 -3.52 -19.40
N PRO A 261 -0.80 -3.27 -20.52
CA PRO A 261 -0.66 -4.28 -21.54
C PRO A 261 0.26 -5.41 -21.05
N ARG A 262 -0.01 -6.65 -21.50
CA ARG A 262 0.84 -7.83 -21.29
C ARG A 262 1.07 -8.22 -19.82
N VAL A 263 0.14 -7.86 -18.93
CA VAL A 263 0.10 -8.33 -17.55
C VAL A 263 -0.97 -9.40 -17.38
N LEU A 264 -0.78 -10.30 -16.42
CA LEU A 264 -1.57 -11.52 -16.29
C LEU A 264 -2.81 -11.35 -15.42
N TYR A 265 -2.79 -10.39 -14.50
CA TYR A 265 -3.76 -10.32 -13.40
C TYR A 265 -4.42 -8.94 -13.30
N GLY A 266 -4.57 -8.27 -14.45
CA GLY A 266 -5.33 -7.03 -14.56
C GLY A 266 -4.68 -5.83 -13.87
N GLN A 267 -3.36 -5.83 -13.69
CA GLN A 267 -2.66 -4.70 -13.10
C GLN A 267 -2.95 -3.40 -13.86
N LEU A 268 -3.14 -2.31 -13.12
CA LEU A 268 -3.49 -1.00 -13.68
C LEU A 268 -2.29 -0.05 -13.67
N ARG A 269 -2.37 1.02 -14.46
CA ARG A 269 -1.43 2.15 -14.39
C ARG A 269 -2.14 3.47 -14.55
N LEU A 270 -1.58 4.53 -13.98
CA LEU A 270 -2.05 5.90 -14.21
C LEU A 270 -2.04 6.23 -15.70
N HIS A 271 -3.15 6.77 -16.17
CA HIS A 271 -3.30 7.22 -17.54
C HIS A 271 -4.54 8.10 -17.70
N ARG A 272 -4.40 9.18 -18.47
CA ARG A 272 -5.51 9.86 -19.14
C ARG A 272 -5.00 10.33 -20.49
N ALA A 273 -5.81 10.36 -21.55
CA ALA A 273 -5.34 10.83 -22.87
C ALA A 273 -5.36 12.36 -22.99
N GLU A 274 -6.36 13.00 -22.39
CA GLU A 274 -6.58 14.44 -22.37
C GLU A 274 -6.74 14.90 -20.93
N GLY A 275 -6.01 15.94 -20.52
CA GLY A 275 -6.00 16.45 -19.15
C GLY A 275 -5.11 15.66 -18.16
N PRO A 276 -5.16 16.04 -16.87
CA PRO A 276 -4.38 15.44 -15.80
C PRO A 276 -4.93 14.05 -15.42
N ALA A 277 -4.03 13.12 -15.11
CA ALA A 277 -4.43 11.79 -14.65
C ALA A 277 -4.80 11.77 -13.15
N VAL A 278 -4.29 12.73 -12.38
CA VAL A 278 -4.63 12.91 -10.96
C VAL A 278 -4.82 14.40 -10.68
N GLU A 279 -5.86 14.73 -9.94
CA GLU A 279 -6.24 16.09 -9.56
C GLU A 279 -6.46 16.15 -8.03
N PHE A 280 -6.08 17.26 -7.40
CA PHE A 280 -6.32 17.56 -5.99
C PHE A 280 -7.16 18.84 -5.84
N ALA A 281 -7.77 19.02 -4.67
CA ALA A 281 -8.71 20.12 -4.42
C ALA A 281 -8.06 21.52 -4.48
N ASP A 282 -6.75 21.63 -4.22
CA ASP A 282 -5.97 22.86 -4.33
C ASP A 282 -5.46 23.16 -5.74
N GLY A 283 -5.86 22.36 -6.74
CA GLY A 283 -5.40 22.48 -8.12
C GLY A 283 -4.04 21.84 -8.41
N ALA A 284 -3.46 21.10 -7.46
CA ALA A 284 -2.29 20.27 -7.77
C ALA A 284 -2.69 19.13 -8.73
N GLU A 285 -1.89 18.95 -9.79
CA GLU A 285 -2.21 18.01 -10.88
C GLU A 285 -1.00 17.16 -11.28
N VAL A 286 -1.27 15.94 -11.77
CA VAL A 286 -0.25 15.08 -12.37
C VAL A 286 -0.71 14.56 -13.72
N PHE A 287 0.03 14.90 -14.78
CA PHE A 287 -0.22 14.40 -16.13
C PHE A 287 0.53 13.10 -16.37
N VAL A 288 -0.21 12.03 -16.70
CA VAL A 288 0.37 10.71 -16.98
C VAL A 288 -0.18 10.14 -18.28
N ARG A 289 0.72 9.69 -19.16
CA ARG A 289 0.42 8.99 -20.42
C ARG A 289 1.06 7.61 -20.39
N HIS A 290 0.23 6.56 -20.45
CA HIS A 290 0.67 5.18 -20.44
C HIS A 290 1.62 4.80 -19.28
N GLY A 291 1.37 5.36 -18.09
CA GLY A 291 2.22 5.18 -16.90
C GLY A 291 3.45 6.07 -16.84
N THR A 292 3.69 6.91 -17.86
CA THR A 292 4.81 7.86 -17.90
C THR A 292 4.32 9.25 -17.52
N VAL A 293 4.95 9.86 -16.51
CA VAL A 293 4.70 11.26 -16.13
C VAL A 293 5.17 12.18 -17.27
N VAL A 294 4.31 13.10 -17.70
CA VAL A 294 4.60 14.09 -18.75
C VAL A 294 4.35 15.51 -18.22
N ARG A 295 4.92 16.52 -18.88
CA ARG A 295 4.59 17.91 -18.59
C ARG A 295 3.30 18.32 -19.31
N GLU A 296 2.59 19.28 -18.76
CA GLU A 296 1.46 19.93 -19.44
C GLU A 296 1.89 20.40 -20.86
N GLY A 297 1.06 20.15 -21.87
CA GLY A 297 1.35 20.53 -23.27
C GLY A 297 2.34 19.62 -24.02
N SER A 298 2.87 18.56 -23.40
CA SER A 298 3.74 17.59 -24.07
C SER A 298 2.93 16.70 -25.02
N LYS A 299 2.68 17.15 -26.26
CA LYS A 299 2.17 16.26 -27.31
C LYS A 299 3.22 15.19 -27.57
N VAL A 300 2.93 13.94 -27.21
CA VAL A 300 3.74 12.79 -27.63
C VAL A 300 3.61 12.73 -29.14
N ARG A 301 4.69 13.07 -29.87
CA ARG A 301 4.78 12.73 -31.30
C ARG A 301 4.73 11.21 -31.38
N ALA A 302 3.59 10.67 -31.82
CA ALA A 302 3.48 9.27 -32.16
C ALA A 302 4.51 8.98 -33.27
N ALA A 303 5.58 8.28 -32.92
CA ALA A 303 6.47 7.68 -33.91
C ALA A 303 5.70 6.51 -34.53
N ALA A 304 5.19 6.73 -35.74
CA ALA A 304 4.74 5.66 -36.60
C ALA A 304 5.97 4.94 -37.16
N SER A 305 6.08 3.64 -36.90
CA SER A 305 6.80 2.65 -37.69
C SER A 305 6.19 1.28 -37.43
#